data_AF-A0A7C7PC84-F1
#
_entry.id   AF-A0A7C7PC84-F1
#
_cell.length_a   1.000
_cell.length_b   1.000
_cell.length_c   1.000
_cell.angle_alpha   90.00
_cell.angle_beta   90.00
_cell.angle_gamma   90.00
#
_symmetry.space_group_name_H-M   'P 1'
#
loop_
_entity.id
_entity.type
_entity.pdbx_description
1 polymer ?
#
loop_
_entity_poly.entity_id
_entity_poly.type
_entity_poly.pdbx_seq_one_letter_code
_entity_poly.pdbx_strand_id
1 'polypeptide(L)' 'MPRYYPAFIDVKDRTCVVIGGGDFGEEKVLKLLECDASVRVISTHVNKSVFEMA' A
#
# COMPACT_ATOMS: atom_id res chain seq x y z
N MET A 1 21.50 -16.69 -8.64
CA MET A 1 21.80 -15.27 -8.88
C MET A 1 20.85 -14.42 -8.07
N PRO A 2 21.27 -13.35 -7.38
CA PRO A 2 20.29 -12.49 -6.74
C PRO A 2 19.69 -11.59 -7.83
N ARG A 3 18.43 -11.83 -8.16
CA ARG A 3 17.66 -11.04 -9.12
C ARG A 3 17.32 -9.63 -8.59
N TYR A 4 17.45 -9.44 -7.28
CA TYR A 4 17.10 -8.21 -6.58
C TYR A 4 18.15 -7.86 -5.52
N TYR A 5 18.34 -6.56 -5.32
CA TYR A 5 19.12 -6.01 -4.21
C TYR A 5 18.14 -5.52 -3.12
N PRO A 6 18.28 -5.96 -1.86
CA PRO A 6 17.42 -5.49 -0.79
C PRO A 6 17.71 -4.03 -0.46
N ALA A 7 16.66 -3.23 -0.26
CA ALA A 7 16.79 -1.84 0.16
C ALA A 7 15.69 -1.51 1.18
N PHE A 8 16.04 -0.69 2.17
CA PHE A 8 15.06 0.00 3.00
C PHE A 8 14.77 1.35 2.38
N ILE A 9 13.49 1.63 2.13
CA ILE A 9 13.03 2.85 1.49
C ILE A 9 12.21 3.62 2.51
N ASP A 10 12.61 4.86 2.79
CA ASP A 10 11.81 5.78 3.60
C ASP A 10 10.65 6.31 2.77
N VAL A 11 9.43 5.92 3.19
CA VAL A 11 8.17 6.29 2.55
C VAL A 11 7.34 7.24 3.41
N LYS A 12 7.87 7.69 4.55
CA LYS A 12 7.18 8.61 5.44
C LYS A 12 6.71 9.85 4.69
N ASP A 13 5.43 10.17 4.83
CA ASP A 13 4.73 11.29 4.18
C ASP A 13 4.79 11.27 2.64
N ARG A 14 5.28 10.19 2.02
CA ARG A 14 5.34 10.05 0.56
C ARG A 14 4.05 9.43 0.03
N THR A 15 3.61 9.92 -1.12
CA THR A 15 2.46 9.32 -1.81
C THR A 15 2.82 7.95 -2.38
N CYS A 16 2.18 6.90 -1.87
CA CYS A 16 2.29 5.53 -2.38
C CYS A 16 0.96 5.10 -3.00
N VAL A 17 1.00 4.74 -4.29
CA VAL A 17 -0.20 4.33 -5.02
C VAL A 17 -0.36 2.82 -4.97
N VAL A 18 -1.51 2.35 -4.52
CA VAL A 18 -1.91 0.93 -4.56
C VAL A 18 -3.01 0.76 -5.61
N ILE A 19 -2.81 -0.14 -6.57
CA ILE A 19 -3.81 -0.45 -7.59
C ILE A 19 -4.51 -1.76 -7.20
N GLY A 20 -5.82 -1.70 -6.99
CA GLY A 20 -6.64 -2.80 -6.47
C GLY A 20 -6.94 -2.65 -4.97
N GLY A 21 -8.21 -2.85 -4.59
CA GLY A 21 -8.70 -2.70 -3.21
C GLY A 21 -9.27 -3.97 -2.58
N GLY A 22 -8.95 -5.15 -3.13
CA GLY A 22 -9.26 -6.43 -2.48
C GLY A 22 -8.19 -6.85 -1.48
N ASP A 23 -8.22 -8.10 -1.03
CA ASP A 23 -7.41 -8.61 0.08
C ASP A 23 -5.88 -8.42 -0.12
N PHE A 24 -5.38 -8.57 -1.35
CA PHE A 24 -3.97 -8.31 -1.65
C PHE A 24 -3.61 -6.82 -1.64
N GLY A 25 -4.55 -5.95 -2.05
CA GLY A 25 -4.38 -4.50 -1.99
C GLY A 25 -4.35 -4.03 -0.56
N GLU A 26 -5.26 -4.53 0.27
CA GLU A 26 -5.32 -4.28 1.72
C GLU A 26 -3.99 -4.56 2.41
N GLU A 27 -3.37 -5.72 2.15
CA GLU A 27 -2.07 -6.08 2.75
C GLU A 27 -0.97 -5.06 2.42
N LYS A 28 -1.02 -4.42 1.24
CA LYS A 28 -0.07 -3.37 0.86
C LYS A 28 -0.42 -2.02 1.48
N VAL A 29 -1.71 -1.68 1.53
CA VAL A 29 -2.20 -0.45 2.19
C VAL A 29 -1.77 -0.45 3.65
N LEU A 30 -2.03 -1.52 4.40
CA LEU A 30 -1.67 -1.66 5.81
C LEU A 30 -0.17 -1.45 6.04
N LYS A 31 0.69 -2.18 5.31
CA LYS A 31 2.15 -2.07 5.47
C LYS A 31 2.69 -0.68 5.13
N LEU A 32 2.10 -0.01 4.14
CA LEU A 32 2.49 1.35 3.77
C LEU A 32 2.05 2.36 4.84
N LEU A 33 0.85 2.21 5.40
CA LEU A 33 0.35 3.04 6.50
C LEU A 33 1.17 2.85 7.78
N GLU A 34 1.55 1.60 8.11
CA GLU A 34 2.47 1.29 9.23
C GLU A 34 3.85 1.98 9.09
N CYS A 35 4.23 2.34 7.86
CA CYS A 35 5.46 3.07 7.54
C CYS A 35 5.24 4.58 7.37
N ASP A 36 4.12 5.12 7.85
CA ASP A 36 3.73 6.54 7.73
C ASP A 36 3.60 7.06 6.28
N ALA A 37 3.34 6.18 5.30
CA ALA A 37 3.14 6.63 3.93
C ALA A 37 1.76 7.29 3.73
N SER A 38 1.69 8.25 2.80
CA SER A 38 0.42 8.77 2.30
C SER A 38 -0.12 7.83 1.23
N VAL A 39 -1.08 6.98 1.57
CA VAL A 39 -1.56 5.93 0.66
C VAL A 39 -2.73 6.41 -0.20
N ARG A 40 -2.65 6.17 -1.51
CA ARG A 40 -3.75 6.39 -2.47
C ARG A 40 -4.13 5.09 -3.15
N VAL A 41 -5.32 4.60 -2.89
CA VAL A 41 -5.87 3.40 -3.53
C VAL A 41 -6.62 3.79 -4.81
N ILE A 42 -6.34 3.10 -5.92
CA ILE A 42 -7.07 3.23 -7.17
C ILE A 42 -7.69 1.87 -7.50
N SER A 43 -9.02 1.77 -7.47
CA SER A 43 -9.72 0.53 -7.81
C SER A 43 -11.16 0.78 -8.27
N THR A 44 -11.73 -0.17 -9.02
CA THR A 44 -13.16 -0.17 -9.38
C THR A 44 -14.03 -0.70 -8.25
N HIS A 45 -13.46 -1.49 -7.34
CA HIS A 45 -14.12 -2.05 -6.16
C HIS A 45 -13.12 -2.11 -4.99
N VAL A 46 -13.58 -1.78 -3.80
CA VAL A 46 -12.78 -1.89 -2.57
C VAL A 46 -13.50 -2.83 -1.60
N ASN A 47 -12.74 -3.65 -0.88
CA ASN A 47 -13.29 -4.43 0.21
C ASN A 47 -13.64 -3.50 1.39
N LYS A 48 -14.39 -4.04 2.36
CA LYS A 48 -14.88 -3.27 3.50
C LYS A 48 -13.73 -2.66 4.32
N SER A 49 -12.67 -3.42 4.55
CA SER A 49 -11.52 -3.01 5.35
C SER A 49 -10.81 -1.80 4.75
N VAL A 50 -10.47 -1.86 3.45
CA VAL A 50 -9.82 -0.74 2.73
C VAL A 50 -10.75 0.48 2.64
N PHE A 51 -12.06 0.28 2.54
CA PHE A 51 -13.02 1.38 2.56
C PHE A 51 -13.07 2.10 3.91
N GLU A 52 -12.93 1.37 5.03
CA GLU A 52 -12.93 1.92 6.39
C GLU A 52 -11.60 2.60 6.79
N MET A 53 -10.53 2.40 6.00
CA MET A 53 -9.21 3.03 6.20
C MET A 53 -9.10 4.42 5.55
N ALA A 54 -10.09 4.84 4.77
CA ALA A 54 -10.15 6.17 4.15
C ALA A 54 -10.54 7.25 5.16
#